data_AF-A0A4R5D2A7-F1
#
_entry.id   AF-A0A4R5D2A7-F1
#
_cell.length_a   1.000
_cell.length_b   1.000
_cell.length_c   1.000
_cell.angle_alpha   90.00
_cell.angle_beta   90.00
_cell.angle_gamma   90.00
#
_symmetry.space_group_name_H-M   'P 1'
#
loop_
_entity.id
_entity.type
_entity.pdbx_description
1 polymer ?
#
loop_
_entity_poly.entity_id
_entity_poly.type
_entity_poly.pdbx_seq_one_letter_code
_entity_poly.pdbx_strand_id
1 'polypeptide(L)' 'MVKASFFSTEPLFFKFIYIVGFLGAFYALYENIFLEKEKQSGIAIYILLLFGLFHLRRANVMLKHRKSQNNSKNTAQ' A
#
# COMPACT_ATOMS: atom_id res chain seq x y z
N MET A 1 -5.30 -25.45 -9.46
CA MET A 1 -5.16 -24.55 -8.30
C MET A 1 -4.77 -23.16 -8.79
N VAL A 2 -5.72 -22.23 -8.85
CA VAL A 2 -5.43 -20.84 -9.21
C VAL A 2 -4.71 -20.21 -8.02
N LYS A 3 -3.45 -19.79 -8.20
CA LYS A 3 -2.72 -19.01 -7.20
C LYS A 3 -3.53 -17.74 -6.94
N ALA A 4 -4.16 -17.62 -5.78
CA ALA A 4 -4.87 -16.41 -5.38
C ALA A 4 -3.88 -15.23 -5.46
N SER A 5 -4.07 -14.38 -6.46
CA SER A 5 -3.31 -13.14 -6.61
C SER A 5 -3.53 -12.29 -5.35
N PHE A 6 -2.52 -11.54 -4.93
CA PHE A 6 -2.62 -10.60 -3.80
C PHE A 6 -3.83 -9.65 -3.97
N PHE A 7 -4.16 -9.32 -5.23
CA PHE A 7 -5.35 -8.55 -5.59
C PHE A 7 -6.67 -9.31 -5.43
N SER A 8 -6.69 -10.63 -5.35
CA SER A 8 -7.95 -11.38 -5.27
C SER A 8 -8.50 -11.47 -3.83
N THR A 9 -7.64 -11.38 -2.82
CA THR A 9 -7.99 -11.56 -1.41
C THR A 9 -8.16 -10.25 -0.63
N GLU A 10 -7.85 -9.10 -1.24
CA GLU A 10 -7.99 -7.82 -0.57
C GLU A 10 -9.39 -7.21 -0.71
N PRO A 11 -9.89 -6.52 0.36
CA PRO A 11 -11.13 -5.78 0.28
C PRO A 11 -11.06 -4.72 -0.83
N LEU A 12 -12.13 -4.57 -1.62
CA LEU A 12 -12.20 -3.63 -2.74
C LEU A 12 -11.73 -2.21 -2.37
N PHE A 13 -12.07 -1.75 -1.17
CA PHE A 13 -11.67 -0.44 -0.63
C PHE A 13 -10.15 -0.20 -0.74
N PHE A 14 -9.32 -1.21 -0.44
CA PHE A 14 -7.87 -1.06 -0.49
C PHE A 14 -7.33 -1.07 -1.91
N LYS A 15 -7.97 -1.80 -2.83
CA LYS A 15 -7.61 -1.74 -4.25
C LYS A 15 -7.79 -0.33 -4.81
N PHE A 16 -8.88 0.34 -4.44
CA PHE A 16 -9.12 1.73 -4.82
C PHE A 16 -8.06 2.65 -4.23
N ILE A 17 -7.71 2.49 -2.95
CA ILE A 17 -6.62 3.26 -2.33
C ILE A 17 -5.31 3.07 -3.09
N TYR A 18 -5.00 1.86 -3.55
CA TYR A 18 -3.75 1.61 -4.27
C TYR A 18 -3.75 2.23 -5.66
N ILE A 19 -4.87 2.15 -6.39
CA ILE A 19 -5.02 2.77 -7.70
C ILE A 19 -4.91 4.30 -7.57
N VAL A 20 -5.61 4.90 -6.61
CA VAL A 20 -5.59 6.34 -6.35
C VAL A 20 -4.21 6.79 -5.87
N GLY A 21 -3.58 6.03 -4.97
CA GLY A 21 -2.23 6.32 -4.50
C GLY A 21 -1.20 6.24 -5.63
N PHE A 22 -1.35 5.27 -6.54
CA PHE A 22 -0.49 5.13 -7.72
C PHE A 22 -0.68 6.28 -8.70
N LEU A 23 -1.92 6.61 -9.08
CA LEU A 23 -2.24 7.78 -9.91
C LEU A 23 -1.71 9.08 -9.29
N GLY A 24 -1.89 9.24 -7.98
CA GLY A 24 -1.32 10.35 -7.23
C GLY A 24 0.19 10.40 -7.39
N ALA A 25 0.91 9.30 -7.19
CA ALA A 25 2.37 9.27 -7.33
C ALA A 25 2.85 9.72 -8.73
N PHE A 26 2.16 9.32 -9.79
CA PHE A 26 2.45 9.83 -11.15
C PHE A 26 2.20 11.33 -11.26
N TYR A 27 1.12 11.82 -10.66
CA TYR A 27 0.80 13.24 -10.65
C TYR A 27 1.83 14.06 -9.85
N ALA A 28 2.29 13.57 -8.69
CA ALA A 28 3.36 14.21 -7.92
C ALA A 28 4.71 14.20 -8.66
N LEU A 29 5.02 13.14 -9.41
CA LEU A 29 6.19 13.10 -10.30
C LEU A 29 6.06 14.13 -11.42
N TYR A 30 4.87 14.22 -12.03
CA TYR A 30 4.59 15.24 -13.04
C TYR A 30 4.79 16.65 -12.49
N GLU A 31 4.24 16.96 -11.31
CA GLU A 31 4.44 18.27 -10.67
C GLU A 31 5.90 18.57 -10.34
N ASN A 32 6.69 17.56 -9.96
CA ASN A 32 8.11 17.77 -9.66
C ASN A 32 8.98 17.96 -10.91
N ILE A 33 8.62 17.32 -12.04
CA ILE A 33 9.42 17.37 -13.27
C ILE A 33 9.03 18.58 -14.13
N PHE A 34 7.74 18.92 -14.18
CA PHE A 34 7.20 19.86 -15.17
C PHE A 34 6.66 21.16 -14.59
N LEU A 35 6.31 21.23 -13.29
CA LEU A 35 5.77 22.45 -12.70
C LEU A 35 6.84 23.24 -11.93
N GLU A 36 6.79 24.55 -12.09
CA GLU A 36 7.53 25.50 -11.27
C GLU A 36 7.05 25.42 -9.81
N LYS A 37 7.97 25.63 -8.85
CA LYS A 37 7.72 25.44 -7.41
C LYS A 37 6.50 26.21 -6.88
N GLU A 38 6.19 27.37 -7.45
CA GLU A 38 5.04 28.20 -7.04
C GLU A 38 3.68 27.62 -7.47
N LYS A 39 3.66 26.70 -8.43
CA LYS A 39 2.43 26.06 -8.94
C LYS A 39 2.22 24.64 -8.41
N GLN A 40 3.14 24.13 -7.58
CA GLN A 40 3.01 22.80 -7.00
C GLN A 40 1.88 22.76 -5.96
N SER A 41 0.97 21.79 -6.08
CA SER A 41 -0.23 21.71 -5.24
C SER A 41 0.02 21.09 -3.85
N GLY A 42 1.24 20.62 -3.59
CA GLY A 42 1.59 19.93 -2.34
C GLY A 42 1.02 18.52 -2.23
N ILE A 43 0.48 17.98 -3.33
CA ILE A 43 -0.14 16.64 -3.40
C ILE A 43 0.79 15.51 -2.96
N ALA A 44 2.10 15.72 -3.09
CA ALA A 44 3.14 14.78 -2.67
C ALA A 44 3.01 14.35 -1.20
N ILE A 45 2.59 15.25 -0.30
CA ILE A 45 2.40 14.94 1.13
C ILE A 45 1.26 13.94 1.31
N TYR A 46 0.13 14.16 0.63
CA TYR A 46 -1.03 13.27 0.68
C TYR A 46 -0.71 11.89 0.11
N ILE A 47 0.10 11.82 -0.95
CA ILE A 47 0.55 10.55 -1.54
C ILE A 47 1.52 9.83 -0.62
N LEU A 48 2.47 10.52 0.01
CA LEU A 48 3.36 9.93 1.02
C LEU A 48 2.56 9.35 2.18
N LEU A 49 1.49 10.01 2.60
CA LEU A 49 0.61 9.55 3.68
C LEU A 49 -0.17 8.30 3.27
N LEU A 50 -0.72 8.25 2.05
CA LEU A 50 -1.36 7.06 1.48
C LEU A 50 -0.37 5.89 1.34
N PHE A 51 0.86 6.17 0.92
CA PHE A 51 1.92 5.16 0.79
C PHE A 51 2.36 4.62 2.15
N GLY A 52 2.46 5.49 3.16
CA GLY A 52 2.76 5.12 4.54
C GLY A 52 1.68 4.20 5.13
N LEU A 53 0.40 4.54 4.94
CA LEU A 53 -0.72 3.70 5.37
C LEU A 53 -0.70 2.31 4.69
N PHE A 54 -0.37 2.26 3.40
CA PHE A 54 -0.20 1.00 2.68
C PHE A 54 0.91 0.13 3.31
N HIS A 55 2.09 0.69 3.52
CA HIS A 55 3.23 -0.04 4.09
C HIS A 55 2.97 -0.50 5.53
N LEU A 56 2.36 0.35 6.37
CA LEU A 56 2.00 0.00 7.74
C LEU A 56 1.02 -1.18 7.77
N ARG A 57 0.02 -1.16 6.90
CA ARG A 57 -0.95 -2.27 6.81
C ARG A 57 -0.29 -3.54 6.31
N ARG A 58 0.55 -3.45 5.28
CA ARG A 58 1.31 -4.61 4.78
C ARG A 58 2.19 -5.22 5.86
N ALA A 59 2.87 -4.40 6.67
CA ALA A 59 3.66 -4.85 7.81
C ALA A 59 2.80 -5.58 8.85
N ASN A 60 1.64 -5.02 9.21
CA ASN A 60 0.69 -5.65 10.15
C ASN A 60 0.17 -7.01 9.65
N VAL A 61 -0.18 -7.11 8.37
CA VAL A 61 -0.60 -8.38 7.75
C VAL A 61 0.53 -9.41 7.82
N MET A 62 1.76 -9.01 7.50
CA MET A 62 2.93 -9.89 7.54
C MET A 62 3.25 -10.37 8.96
N LEU A 63 3.14 -9.50 9.97
CA LEU A 63 3.28 -9.84 11.38
C LEU A 63 2.19 -10.81 11.85
N LYS A 64 0.94 -10.61 11.43
CA LYS A 64 -0.18 -11.51 11.75
C LYS A 64 0.03 -12.91 11.16
N HIS A 65 0.50 -12.99 9.91
CA HIS A 65 0.85 -14.27 9.29
C HIS A 65 2.00 -14.98 10.01
N ARG A 66 3.05 -14.26 10.42
CA ARG A 66 4.16 -14.83 11.22
C ARG A 66 3.68 -15.38 12.56
N LYS A 67 2.80 -14.65 13.26
CA LYS A 67 2.23 -15.10 14.55
C LYS A 67 1.37 -16.37 14.38
N SER A 68 0.57 -16.43 13.32
CA SER A 68 -0.22 -17.62 12.98
C SER A 68 0.65 -18.85 12.66
N GLN A 69 1.75 -18.66 11.93
CA GLN A 69 2.68 -19.75 11.60
C GLN A 69 3.44 -20.27 12.84
N ASN A 70 3.86 -19.40 13.76
CA ASN A 70 4.51 -19.83 15.00
C ASN A 70 3.56 -20.59 15.93
N ASN A 71 2.31 -20.14 16.09
CA ASN A 71 1.35 -20.87 16.91
C ASN A 71 1.03 -22.26 16.33
N SER A 72 0.93 -22.38 15.00
CA SER A 72 0.72 -23.67 14.33
C SER A 72 1.87 -24.66 14.54
N LYS A 73 3.12 -24.18 14.67
CA LYS A 73 4.28 -25.05 14.96
C LYS A 73 4.29 -25.53 16.41
N ASN A 74 3.85 -24.71 17.36
CA ASN A 74 3.83 -25.07 18.78
C ASN A 74 2.72 -26.06 19.15
N THR A 75 1.61 -26.11 18.40
CA THR A 75 0.54 -27.11 18.59
C THR A 75 0.78 -28.43 17.86
N ALA A 76 1.82 -28.52 17.04
CA ALA A 76 2.19 -29.74 16.30
C ALA A 76 3.33 -30.54 16.97
N GLN A 77 3.80 -30.08 18.14
CA GLN A 77 4.69 -30.80 19.05
C GLN A 77 3.87 -31.35 20.22
#